data_AF-A0A959EQ48-F1
#
_entry.id   AF-A0A959EQ48-F1
#
_cell.length_a   1.000
_cell.length_b   1.000
_cell.length_c   1.000
_cell.angle_alpha   90.00
_cell.angle_beta   90.00
_cell.angle_gamma   90.00
#
_symmetry.space_group_name_H-M   'P 1'
#
loop_
_entity.id
_entity.type
_entity.pdbx_description
1 polymer ?
#
loop_
_entity_poly.entity_id
_entity_poly.type
_entity_poly.pdbx_seq_one_letter_code
_entity_poly.pdbx_strand_id
1 'polypeptide(L)'
;MPETQTILFLASNPSETGIIQLEKEHSRISRELQDSDHPQSFIIRPKDAVTLLDFQESMSREKPTIVHFSGHGVSGKASLRETISEHGRSLKLREDDPEDDSGIILLDYSKRQAFFVPTQVIKRIFESHMNLSGLPPVRIVLFNSCYSQAQAEAIAQIVPYVIGSTSAVNDEAAIAFATGFYSGISEGLPVEMSVDRGITSAMAYGEPEDRFVLYRDGKKVDWNAVAQESREERNLRQPVEERSTPPPTADQHTLGVIPTFIGFTEKAEKDLEPAFFIPTFIRSLEEYHDIFGGEFEMEFELIRHEDNLFVGFSKGTFFLYRSLKLFFANGGKGCYIVSVG
;
A
#
# COMPACT_ATOMS: atom_id res chain seq x y z
N MET A 1 7.92 -9.28 -19.51
CA MET A 1 7.34 -8.31 -18.55
C MET A 1 6.55 -9.12 -17.54
N PRO A 2 6.74 -8.97 -16.22
CA PRO A 2 5.78 -9.57 -15.29
C PRO A 2 4.37 -9.04 -15.61
N GLU A 3 3.36 -9.90 -15.52
CA GLU A 3 1.97 -9.47 -15.71
C GLU A 3 1.61 -8.40 -14.68
N THR A 4 1.00 -7.31 -15.15
CA THR A 4 0.50 -6.24 -14.28
C THR A 4 -0.49 -6.81 -13.27
N GLN A 5 -0.25 -6.54 -11.99
CA GLN A 5 -1.07 -7.02 -10.88
C GLN A 5 -2.16 -6.01 -10.56
N THR A 6 -3.41 -6.42 -10.73
CA THR A 6 -4.56 -5.61 -10.33
C THR A 6 -4.94 -5.94 -8.89
N ILE A 7 -4.89 -4.93 -8.03
CA ILE A 7 -5.27 -4.99 -6.62
C ILE A 7 -6.66 -4.36 -6.48
N LEU A 8 -7.68 -5.17 -6.22
CA LEU A 8 -9.01 -4.68 -5.85
C LEU A 8 -9.02 -4.41 -4.34
N PHE A 9 -9.08 -3.14 -3.97
CA PHE A 9 -9.14 -2.69 -2.57
C PHE A 9 -10.59 -2.40 -2.20
N LEU A 10 -11.18 -3.22 -1.33
CA LEU A 10 -12.57 -3.14 -0.89
C LEU A 10 -12.61 -2.65 0.55
N ALA A 11 -13.20 -1.47 0.75
CA ALA A 11 -13.35 -0.85 2.05
C ALA A 11 -14.82 -0.90 2.50
N SER A 12 -15.11 -1.63 3.58
CA SER A 12 -16.41 -1.57 4.25
C SER A 12 -16.39 -0.48 5.29
N ASN A 13 -17.32 0.47 5.26
CA ASN A 13 -17.28 1.55 6.22
C ASN A 13 -18.63 2.16 6.60
N PRO A 14 -19.09 1.95 7.85
CA PRO A 14 -20.31 2.56 8.36
C PRO A 14 -20.09 3.83 9.23
N SER A 15 -18.86 4.18 9.64
CA SER A 15 -18.58 5.27 10.62
C SER A 15 -17.59 6.33 10.12
N GLU A 16 -17.66 7.55 10.67
CA GLU A 16 -16.77 8.66 10.27
C GLU A 16 -15.29 8.43 10.61
N THR A 17 -14.99 7.77 11.75
CA THR A 17 -13.61 7.45 12.17
C THR A 17 -12.99 6.36 11.30
N GLY A 18 -13.78 5.35 10.90
CA GLY A 18 -13.35 4.35 9.95
C GLY A 18 -12.98 4.97 8.60
N ILE A 19 -13.64 6.05 8.17
CA ILE A 19 -13.39 6.67 6.83
C ILE A 19 -11.96 7.18 6.76
N ILE A 20 -11.54 7.87 7.81
CA ILE A 20 -10.19 8.44 7.90
C ILE A 20 -9.12 7.34 7.88
N GLN A 21 -9.38 6.20 8.52
CA GLN A 21 -8.41 5.10 8.60
C GLN A 21 -8.31 4.31 7.29
N LEU A 22 -9.42 4.05 6.60
CA LEU A 22 -9.42 3.42 5.28
C LEU A 22 -8.72 4.29 4.23
N GLU A 23 -8.93 5.61 4.28
CA GLU A 23 -8.21 6.56 3.42
C GLU A 23 -6.71 6.57 3.71
N LYS A 24 -6.31 6.52 4.99
CA LYS A 24 -4.90 6.42 5.39
C LYS A 24 -4.26 5.12 4.89
N GLU A 25 -4.95 3.99 5.04
CA GLU A 25 -4.47 2.69 4.58
C GLU A 25 -4.25 2.69 3.07
N HIS A 26 -5.29 3.05 2.32
CA HIS A 26 -5.22 3.14 0.86
C HIS A 26 -4.10 4.08 0.40
N SER A 27 -3.96 5.25 1.04
CA SER A 27 -2.93 6.23 0.68
C SER A 27 -1.51 5.71 0.94
N ARG A 28 -1.28 5.00 2.06
CA ARG A 28 0.03 4.42 2.38
C ARG A 28 0.39 3.29 1.42
N ILE A 29 -0.54 2.38 1.15
CA ILE A 29 -0.32 1.29 0.19
C ILE A 29 -0.06 1.87 -1.21
N SER A 30 -0.85 2.84 -1.64
CA SER A 30 -0.68 3.48 -2.95
C SER A 30 0.70 4.11 -3.08
N ARG A 31 1.16 4.81 -2.03
CA ARG A 31 2.49 5.41 -2.01
C ARG A 31 3.60 4.35 -2.06
N GLU A 32 3.51 3.31 -1.24
CA GLU A 32 4.49 2.21 -1.24
C GLU A 32 4.63 1.55 -2.62
N LEU A 33 3.50 1.31 -3.30
CA LEU A 33 3.51 0.73 -4.64
C LEU A 33 4.05 1.70 -5.70
N GLN A 34 3.77 3.00 -5.56
CA GLN A 34 4.29 4.05 -6.46
C GLN A 34 5.79 4.30 -6.30
N ASP A 35 6.30 4.17 -5.07
CA ASP A 35 7.71 4.39 -4.73
C ASP A 35 8.59 3.15 -5.01
N SER A 36 7.98 2.02 -5.41
CA SER A 36 8.69 0.77 -5.74
C SER A 36 9.51 0.86 -7.03
N ASP A 37 10.41 -0.10 -7.26
CA ASP A 37 11.23 -0.17 -8.49
C ASP A 37 10.40 -0.31 -9.78
N HIS A 38 9.17 -0.82 -9.68
CA HIS A 38 8.33 -1.18 -10.81
C HIS A 38 6.86 -0.76 -10.64
N PRO A 39 6.55 0.54 -10.48
CA PRO A 39 5.21 1.01 -10.12
C PRO A 39 4.16 0.69 -11.19
N GLN A 40 4.55 0.66 -12.47
CA GLN A 40 3.70 0.22 -13.59
C GLN A 40 3.23 -1.24 -13.51
N SER A 41 3.84 -2.04 -12.64
CA SER A 41 3.44 -3.44 -12.42
C SER A 41 2.24 -3.58 -11.50
N PHE A 42 1.79 -2.49 -10.86
CA PHE A 42 0.70 -2.52 -9.90
C PHE A 42 -0.40 -1.54 -10.28
N ILE A 43 -1.64 -2.01 -10.22
CA ILE A 43 -2.83 -1.21 -10.47
C ILE A 43 -3.77 -1.38 -9.28
N ILE A 44 -3.91 -0.35 -8.45
CA ILE A 44 -4.90 -0.33 -7.37
C ILE A 44 -6.26 0.16 -7.86
N ARG A 45 -7.32 -0.52 -7.44
CA ARG A 45 -8.73 -0.21 -7.73
C ARG A 45 -9.49 -0.10 -6.42
N PRO A 46 -9.53 1.09 -5.80
CA PRO A 46 -10.26 1.30 -4.57
C PRO A 46 -11.78 1.31 -4.82
N LYS A 47 -12.50 0.71 -3.88
CA LYS A 47 -13.96 0.81 -3.74
C LYS A 47 -14.29 0.96 -2.27
N ASP A 48 -14.83 2.12 -1.94
CA ASP A 48 -15.32 2.44 -0.60
C ASP A 48 -16.82 2.19 -0.49
N ALA A 49 -17.33 2.11 0.75
CA ALA A 49 -18.75 1.94 1.03
C ALA A 49 -19.37 0.78 0.21
N VAL A 50 -18.66 -0.36 0.22
CA VAL A 50 -18.94 -1.51 -0.63
C VAL A 50 -20.22 -2.21 -0.19
N THR A 51 -21.15 -2.38 -1.13
CA THR A 51 -22.29 -3.29 -1.00
C THR A 51 -21.96 -4.68 -1.54
N LEU A 52 -22.80 -5.68 -1.26
CA LEU A 52 -22.62 -7.02 -1.84
C LEU A 52 -22.57 -7.00 -3.38
N LEU A 53 -23.41 -6.17 -4.01
CA LEU A 53 -23.42 -6.02 -5.47
C LEU A 53 -22.14 -5.34 -5.97
N ASP A 54 -21.68 -4.28 -5.28
CA ASP A 54 -20.43 -3.59 -5.65
C ASP A 54 -19.23 -4.55 -5.62
N PHE A 55 -19.18 -5.47 -4.65
CA PHE A 55 -18.16 -6.50 -4.56
C PHE A 55 -18.22 -7.43 -5.80
N GLN A 56 -19.39 -8.01 -6.09
CA GLN A 56 -19.57 -8.92 -7.22
C GLN A 56 -19.21 -8.27 -8.57
N GLU A 57 -19.69 -7.05 -8.79
CA GLU A 57 -19.40 -6.29 -10.01
C GLU A 57 -17.93 -5.93 -10.14
N SER A 58 -17.28 -5.54 -9.03
CA SER A 58 -15.88 -5.13 -9.07
C SER A 58 -14.93 -6.32 -9.29
N MET A 59 -15.25 -7.51 -8.79
CA MET A 59 -14.51 -8.74 -9.13
C MET A 59 -14.52 -8.98 -10.65
N SER A 60 -15.69 -8.86 -11.28
CA SER A 60 -15.86 -9.11 -12.71
C SER A 60 -15.24 -8.00 -13.59
N ARG A 61 -15.43 -6.74 -13.19
CA ARG A 61 -15.02 -5.56 -13.96
C ARG A 61 -13.52 -5.30 -13.87
N GLU A 62 -12.97 -5.34 -12.67
CA GLU A 62 -11.56 -4.99 -12.44
C GLU A 62 -10.62 -6.17 -12.68
N LYS A 63 -11.13 -7.41 -12.67
CA LYS A 63 -10.36 -8.63 -12.93
C LYS A 63 -9.12 -8.74 -12.03
N PRO A 64 -9.28 -8.69 -10.71
CA PRO A 64 -8.15 -8.62 -9.80
C PRO A 64 -7.33 -9.91 -9.77
N THR A 65 -6.03 -9.75 -9.58
CA THR A 65 -5.13 -10.84 -9.18
C THR A 65 -4.88 -10.84 -7.67
N ILE A 66 -5.13 -9.71 -7.01
CA ILE A 66 -5.06 -9.53 -5.55
C ILE A 66 -6.36 -8.86 -5.09
N VAL A 67 -6.97 -9.39 -4.03
CA VAL A 67 -8.12 -8.75 -3.36
C VAL A 67 -7.70 -8.38 -1.95
N HIS A 68 -7.85 -7.11 -1.60
CA HIS A 68 -7.63 -6.60 -0.26
C HIS A 68 -8.97 -6.16 0.31
N PHE A 69 -9.37 -6.74 1.43
CA PHE A 69 -10.54 -6.34 2.18
C PHE A 69 -10.10 -5.60 3.45
N SER A 70 -10.53 -4.35 3.57
CA SER A 70 -10.33 -3.54 4.76
C SER A 70 -11.68 -3.19 5.39
N GLY A 71 -11.84 -3.50 6.67
CA GLY A 71 -13.10 -3.34 7.38
C GLY A 71 -13.23 -4.20 8.62
N HIS A 72 -14.46 -4.40 9.10
CA HIS A 72 -14.72 -5.22 10.29
C HIS A 72 -15.15 -6.63 9.89
N GLY A 73 -14.37 -7.62 10.32
CA GLY A 73 -14.78 -9.03 10.29
C GLY A 73 -15.50 -9.37 11.59
N VAL A 74 -16.37 -10.35 11.50
CA VAL A 74 -17.22 -10.77 12.62
C VAL A 74 -17.09 -12.27 12.80
N SER A 75 -16.86 -12.69 14.04
CA SER A 75 -16.91 -14.09 14.46
C SER A 75 -18.06 -14.29 15.47
N GLY A 76 -19.20 -14.75 14.95
CA GLY A 76 -20.40 -15.03 15.74
C GLY A 76 -21.14 -13.80 16.31
N LYS A 77 -22.27 -14.05 16.97
CA LYS A 77 -23.17 -12.98 17.49
C LYS A 77 -22.54 -12.06 18.55
N ALA A 78 -21.53 -12.52 19.29
CA ALA A 78 -20.88 -11.72 20.33
C ALA A 78 -20.01 -10.60 19.75
N SER A 79 -19.12 -10.94 18.81
CA SER A 79 -18.32 -9.98 18.04
C SER A 79 -19.23 -9.04 17.24
N LEU A 80 -20.34 -9.58 16.69
CA LEU A 80 -21.32 -8.77 15.96
C LEU A 80 -21.95 -7.70 16.86
N ARG A 81 -22.34 -8.05 18.09
CA ARG A 81 -22.92 -7.11 19.07
C ARG A 81 -21.93 -6.04 19.53
N GLU A 82 -20.66 -6.38 19.65
CA GLU A 82 -19.59 -5.44 20.01
C GLU A 82 -19.36 -4.43 18.89
N THR A 83 -19.23 -4.90 17.63
CA THR A 83 -19.15 -4.02 16.45
C THR A 83 -20.39 -3.12 16.32
N ILE A 84 -21.58 -3.62 16.67
CA ILE A 84 -22.83 -2.83 16.69
C ILE A 84 -22.78 -1.72 17.75
N SER A 85 -22.27 -2.03 18.93
CA SER A 85 -22.21 -1.09 20.06
C SER A 85 -21.23 0.05 19.82
N GLU A 86 -20.11 -0.22 19.15
CA GLU A 86 -19.06 0.78 18.88
C GLU A 86 -19.44 1.76 17.76
N HIS A 87 -20.28 1.35 16.80
CA HIS A 87 -20.48 2.09 15.55
C HIS A 87 -21.78 2.93 15.50
N GLY A 88 -22.56 2.99 16.58
CA GLY A 88 -23.68 3.94 16.75
C GLY A 88 -24.84 3.84 15.74
N ARG A 89 -24.78 2.94 14.76
CA ARG A 89 -25.86 2.64 13.80
C ARG A 89 -26.44 1.28 14.14
N SER A 90 -27.72 1.25 14.53
CA SER A 90 -28.46 -0.01 14.76
C SER A 90 -28.39 -0.91 13.53
N LEU A 91 -27.55 -1.96 13.57
CA LEU A 91 -27.81 -3.14 12.75
C LEU A 91 -29.10 -3.77 13.27
N LYS A 92 -30.07 -3.93 12.37
CA LYS A 92 -31.13 -4.91 12.62
C LYS A 92 -30.55 -6.28 12.31
N LEU A 93 -30.07 -6.97 13.33
CA LEU A 93 -29.89 -8.42 13.26
C LEU A 93 -31.24 -9.02 12.86
N ARG A 94 -31.26 -9.88 11.85
CA ARG A 94 -32.45 -10.71 11.63
C ARG A 94 -32.46 -11.74 12.76
N GLU A 95 -33.61 -11.97 13.38
CA GLU A 95 -33.73 -12.99 14.44
C GLU A 95 -33.32 -14.39 13.93
N ASP A 96 -33.41 -14.60 12.61
CA ASP A 96 -33.03 -15.81 11.89
C ASP A 96 -31.54 -15.91 11.53
N ASP A 97 -30.71 -14.92 11.85
CA ASP A 97 -29.27 -14.96 11.51
C ASP A 97 -28.57 -16.06 12.33
N PRO A 98 -27.88 -17.03 11.68
CA PRO A 98 -27.28 -18.19 12.33
C PRO A 98 -26.26 -17.79 13.41
N GLU A 99 -26.30 -18.49 14.55
CA GLU A 99 -25.53 -18.16 15.76
C GLU A 99 -24.01 -18.27 15.62
N ASP A 100 -23.55 -19.13 14.69
CA ASP A 100 -22.15 -19.53 14.50
C ASP A 100 -21.52 -19.05 13.18
N ASP A 101 -22.22 -18.27 12.36
CA ASP A 101 -21.66 -17.87 11.07
C ASP A 101 -20.66 -16.72 11.23
N SER A 102 -19.40 -17.00 10.88
CA SER A 102 -18.39 -15.99 10.54
C SER A 102 -18.77 -15.24 9.25
N GLY A 103 -18.34 -13.99 9.12
CA GLY A 103 -18.57 -13.21 7.92
C GLY A 103 -17.88 -11.85 7.91
N ILE A 104 -18.21 -11.03 6.92
CA ILE A 104 -17.77 -9.64 6.84
C ILE A 104 -18.96 -8.71 6.93
N ILE A 105 -18.73 -7.50 7.41
CA ILE A 105 -19.71 -6.42 7.31
C ILE A 105 -19.49 -5.69 5.99
N LEU A 106 -20.56 -5.53 5.21
CA LEU A 106 -20.65 -4.63 4.06
C LEU A 106 -21.73 -3.58 4.32
N LEU A 107 -22.07 -2.77 3.32
CA LEU A 107 -23.26 -1.93 3.37
C LEU A 107 -24.44 -2.55 2.64
N ASP A 108 -25.64 -2.19 3.10
CA ASP A 108 -26.89 -2.47 2.41
C ASP A 108 -27.01 -1.69 1.08
N TYR A 109 -28.03 -1.98 0.28
CA TYR A 109 -28.26 -1.27 -0.99
C TYR A 109 -28.41 0.25 -0.83
N SER A 110 -28.88 0.73 0.33
CA SER A 110 -28.99 2.17 0.57
C SER A 110 -27.67 2.84 0.93
N LYS A 111 -26.60 2.05 1.18
CA LYS A 111 -25.30 2.48 1.71
C LYS A 111 -25.38 3.21 3.05
N ARG A 112 -26.44 2.97 3.82
CA ARG A 112 -26.69 3.65 5.10
C ARG A 112 -26.54 2.72 6.28
N GLN A 113 -26.77 1.43 6.08
CA GLN A 113 -26.77 0.43 7.14
C GLN A 113 -25.70 -0.62 6.86
N ALA A 114 -25.09 -1.10 7.94
CA ALA A 114 -24.23 -2.27 7.88
C ALA A 114 -25.08 -3.52 7.57
N PHE A 115 -24.53 -4.38 6.71
CA PHE A 115 -25.14 -5.60 6.21
C PHE A 115 -24.15 -6.75 6.41
N PHE A 116 -24.53 -7.74 7.21
CA PHE A 116 -23.70 -8.91 7.45
C PHE A 116 -23.72 -9.85 6.25
N VAL A 117 -22.53 -10.25 5.79
CA VAL A 117 -22.33 -11.18 4.68
C VAL A 117 -21.63 -12.44 5.20
N PRO A 118 -22.34 -13.59 5.23
CA PRO A 118 -21.76 -14.84 5.69
C PRO A 118 -20.58 -15.31 4.84
N THR A 119 -19.63 -16.00 5.45
CA THR A 119 -18.45 -16.57 4.77
C THR A 119 -18.80 -17.41 3.54
N GLN A 120 -19.91 -18.16 3.58
CA GLN A 120 -20.37 -18.97 2.44
C GLN A 120 -20.75 -18.11 1.22
N VAL A 121 -21.28 -16.91 1.44
CA VAL A 121 -21.61 -15.97 0.35
C VAL A 121 -20.32 -15.44 -0.28
N ILE A 122 -19.34 -15.05 0.55
CA ILE A 122 -18.01 -14.60 0.10
C ILE A 122 -17.33 -15.71 -0.71
N LYS A 123 -17.37 -16.94 -0.20
CA LYS A 123 -16.83 -18.13 -0.86
C LYS A 123 -17.41 -18.31 -2.26
N ARG A 124 -18.73 -18.19 -2.42
CA ARG A 124 -19.39 -18.27 -3.72
C ARG A 124 -18.96 -17.17 -4.70
N ILE A 125 -18.64 -15.97 -4.22
CA ILE A 125 -18.12 -14.88 -5.07
C ILE A 125 -16.77 -15.29 -5.65
N PHE A 126 -15.85 -15.79 -4.82
CA PHE A 126 -14.54 -16.27 -5.28
C PHE A 126 -14.65 -17.49 -6.19
N GLU A 127 -15.49 -18.48 -5.85
CA GLU A 127 -15.75 -19.64 -6.72
C GLU A 127 -16.25 -19.20 -8.10
N SER A 128 -17.19 -18.24 -8.14
CA SER A 128 -17.73 -17.74 -9.41
C SER A 128 -16.65 -17.06 -10.26
N HIS A 129 -15.81 -16.22 -9.65
CA HIS A 129 -14.71 -15.55 -10.34
C HIS A 129 -13.66 -16.54 -10.87
N MET A 130 -13.27 -17.52 -10.04
CA MET A 130 -12.23 -18.50 -10.40
C MET A 130 -12.68 -19.50 -11.46
N ASN A 131 -13.99 -19.77 -11.58
CA ASN A 131 -14.55 -20.68 -12.57
C ASN A 131 -14.92 -20.00 -13.90
N LEU A 132 -14.91 -18.66 -13.97
CA LEU A 132 -15.26 -17.91 -15.18
C LEU A 132 -14.08 -17.86 -16.16
N SER A 133 -14.22 -18.56 -17.29
CA SER A 133 -13.24 -18.52 -18.39
C SER A 133 -12.99 -17.10 -18.88
N GLY A 134 -11.71 -16.71 -18.97
CA GLY A 134 -11.29 -15.39 -19.46
C GLY A 134 -11.09 -14.32 -18.36
N LEU A 135 -11.25 -14.69 -17.09
CA LEU A 135 -10.79 -13.89 -15.96
C LEU A 135 -9.44 -14.43 -15.44
N PRO A 136 -8.51 -13.55 -15.02
CA PRO A 136 -7.30 -13.98 -14.34
C PRO A 136 -7.65 -14.55 -12.96
N PRO A 137 -6.94 -15.60 -12.51
CA PRO A 137 -7.16 -16.17 -11.19
C PRO A 137 -6.71 -15.18 -10.11
N VAL A 138 -7.49 -15.06 -9.04
CA VAL A 138 -7.05 -14.39 -7.82
C VAL A 138 -5.97 -15.26 -7.18
N ARG A 139 -4.81 -14.67 -6.92
CA ARG A 139 -3.65 -15.36 -6.31
C ARG A 139 -3.54 -15.09 -4.82
N ILE A 140 -3.93 -13.89 -4.39
CA ILE A 140 -3.79 -13.42 -3.01
C ILE A 140 -5.10 -12.77 -2.56
N VAL A 141 -5.59 -13.17 -1.40
CA VAL A 141 -6.65 -12.47 -0.67
C VAL A 141 -6.11 -12.03 0.69
N LEU A 142 -6.21 -10.75 1.00
CA LEU A 142 -5.86 -10.19 2.31
C LEU A 142 -7.13 -9.70 3.00
N PHE A 143 -7.55 -10.39 4.05
CA PHE A 143 -8.58 -9.91 4.97
C PHE A 143 -7.92 -9.08 6.08
N ASN A 144 -7.66 -7.81 5.80
CA ASN A 144 -7.18 -6.86 6.79
C ASN A 144 -8.36 -6.36 7.65
N SER A 145 -8.95 -7.31 8.35
CA SER A 145 -10.13 -7.12 9.19
C SER A 145 -10.02 -7.98 10.44
N CYS A 146 -10.63 -7.52 11.53
CA CYS A 146 -10.65 -8.24 12.80
C CYS A 146 -11.35 -9.60 12.65
N TYR A 147 -10.88 -10.64 13.34
CA TYR A 147 -11.52 -11.96 13.41
C TYR A 147 -11.79 -12.60 12.04
N SER A 148 -10.82 -12.55 11.13
CA SER A 148 -10.98 -13.01 9.74
C SER A 148 -10.43 -14.42 9.45
N GLN A 149 -10.00 -15.17 10.47
CA GLN A 149 -9.41 -16.50 10.29
C GLN A 149 -10.34 -17.52 9.61
N ALA A 150 -11.62 -17.55 9.96
CA ALA A 150 -12.57 -18.53 9.40
C ALA A 150 -12.85 -18.25 7.91
N GLN A 151 -12.91 -16.97 7.55
CA GLN A 151 -13.01 -16.46 6.19
C GLN A 151 -11.74 -16.87 5.43
N ALA A 152 -10.56 -16.63 6.02
CA ALA A 152 -9.29 -16.98 5.41
C ALA A 152 -9.19 -18.48 5.11
N GLU A 153 -9.55 -19.34 6.06
CA GLU A 153 -9.54 -20.80 5.90
C GLU A 153 -10.50 -21.28 4.81
N ALA A 154 -11.72 -20.72 4.77
CA ALA A 154 -12.73 -21.09 3.79
C ALA A 154 -12.35 -20.68 2.36
N ILE A 155 -11.76 -19.48 2.20
CA ILE A 155 -11.31 -18.97 0.89
C ILE A 155 -10.00 -19.62 0.44
N ALA A 156 -9.14 -20.08 1.36
CA ALA A 156 -7.90 -20.76 1.02
C ALA A 156 -8.10 -22.09 0.29
N GLN A 157 -9.30 -22.67 0.34
CA GLN A 157 -9.67 -23.83 -0.48
C GLN A 157 -9.78 -23.51 -1.98
N ILE A 158 -9.79 -22.23 -2.34
CA ILE A 158 -10.03 -21.73 -3.69
C ILE A 158 -8.86 -20.85 -4.17
N VAL A 159 -8.35 -19.98 -3.30
CA VAL A 159 -7.27 -19.03 -3.60
C VAL A 159 -5.96 -19.54 -3.01
N PRO A 160 -4.83 -19.52 -3.77
CA PRO A 160 -3.54 -20.05 -3.31
C PRO A 160 -3.05 -19.42 -2.02
N TYR A 161 -3.11 -18.09 -1.88
CA TYR A 161 -2.67 -17.39 -0.67
C TYR A 161 -3.80 -16.59 -0.05
N VAL A 162 -4.09 -16.85 1.21
CA VAL A 162 -5.09 -16.09 1.97
C VAL A 162 -4.56 -15.70 3.32
N ILE A 163 -4.59 -14.40 3.60
CA ILE A 163 -4.17 -13.81 4.86
C ILE A 163 -5.40 -13.37 5.65
N GLY A 164 -5.41 -13.65 6.94
CA GLY A 164 -6.40 -13.13 7.88
C GLY A 164 -5.81 -12.89 9.26
N SER A 165 -6.67 -12.61 10.23
CA SER A 165 -6.32 -12.37 11.63
C SER A 165 -7.04 -13.35 12.56
N THR A 166 -6.37 -13.76 13.63
CA THR A 166 -6.93 -14.66 14.66
C THR A 166 -7.92 -13.96 15.60
N SER A 167 -7.85 -12.63 15.66
CA SER A 167 -8.40 -11.80 16.73
C SER A 167 -8.70 -10.38 16.24
N ALA A 168 -9.18 -9.50 17.13
CA ALA A 168 -9.13 -8.06 16.90
C ALA A 168 -7.69 -7.57 16.65
N VAL A 169 -7.53 -6.63 15.72
CA VAL A 169 -6.26 -6.00 15.34
C VAL A 169 -6.43 -4.49 15.51
N ASN A 170 -5.44 -3.81 16.10
CA ASN A 170 -5.42 -2.36 16.16
C ASN A 170 -5.34 -1.74 14.75
N ASP A 171 -6.06 -0.65 14.49
CA ASP A 171 -6.09 -0.01 13.17
C ASP A 171 -4.70 0.43 12.66
N GLU A 172 -3.86 1.04 13.50
CA GLU A 172 -2.50 1.44 13.10
C GLU A 172 -1.62 0.21 12.84
N ALA A 173 -1.82 -0.88 13.58
CA ALA A 173 -1.12 -2.13 13.34
C ALA A 173 -1.59 -2.84 12.05
N ALA A 174 -2.89 -2.78 11.74
CA ALA A 174 -3.46 -3.29 10.49
C ALA A 174 -2.91 -2.50 9.29
N ILE A 175 -2.83 -1.17 9.40
CA ILE A 175 -2.22 -0.30 8.39
C ILE A 175 -0.73 -0.61 8.22
N ALA A 176 0.00 -0.77 9.32
CA ALA A 176 1.42 -1.12 9.31
C ALA A 176 1.65 -2.50 8.67
N PHE A 177 0.82 -3.48 9.00
CA PHE A 177 0.83 -4.80 8.38
C PHE A 177 0.68 -4.70 6.87
N ALA A 178 -0.38 -4.03 6.40
CA ALA A 178 -0.65 -3.91 4.97
C ALA A 178 0.47 -3.17 4.24
N THR A 179 1.02 -2.12 4.85
CA THR A 179 2.15 -1.35 4.28
C THR A 179 3.38 -2.25 4.13
N GLY A 180 3.78 -2.97 5.19
CA GLY A 180 4.93 -3.89 5.15
C GLY A 180 4.73 -5.05 4.18
N PHE A 181 3.50 -5.58 4.10
CA PHE A 181 3.13 -6.62 3.15
C PHE A 181 3.29 -6.15 1.70
N TYR A 182 2.71 -5.01 1.34
CA TYR A 182 2.80 -4.50 -0.03
C TYR A 182 4.20 -4.00 -0.40
N SER A 183 5.00 -3.57 0.57
CA SER A 183 6.44 -3.32 0.39
C SER A 183 7.17 -4.59 -0.04
N GLY A 184 6.91 -5.72 0.62
CA GLY A 184 7.51 -7.00 0.22
C GLY A 184 7.05 -7.46 -1.18
N ILE A 185 5.76 -7.30 -1.48
CA ILE A 185 5.21 -7.64 -2.79
C ILE A 185 5.80 -6.76 -3.90
N SER A 186 6.02 -5.47 -3.65
CA SER A 186 6.55 -4.53 -4.64
C SER A 186 8.04 -4.76 -4.93
N GLU A 187 8.80 -5.24 -3.94
CA GLU A 187 10.19 -5.71 -4.09
C GLU A 187 10.31 -7.11 -4.74
N GLY A 188 9.19 -7.78 -5.01
CA GLY A 188 9.19 -9.11 -5.61
C GLY A 188 9.58 -10.24 -4.64
N LEU A 189 9.41 -10.04 -3.33
CA LEU A 189 9.59 -11.09 -2.35
C LEU A 189 8.53 -12.19 -2.49
N PRO A 190 8.83 -13.43 -2.06
CA PRO A 190 7.81 -14.46 -1.87
C PRO A 190 6.69 -13.98 -0.93
N VAL A 191 5.49 -14.53 -1.10
CA VAL A 191 4.30 -14.11 -0.32
C VAL A 191 4.53 -14.32 1.17
N GLU A 192 5.13 -15.44 1.55
CA GLU A 192 5.48 -15.75 2.93
C GLU A 192 6.39 -14.69 3.55
N MET A 193 7.44 -14.28 2.84
CA MET A 193 8.37 -13.24 3.31
C MET A 193 7.71 -11.85 3.33
N SER A 194 6.79 -11.59 2.41
CA SER A 194 6.01 -10.35 2.39
C SER A 194 5.09 -10.28 3.61
N VAL A 195 4.45 -11.39 3.98
CA VAL A 195 3.62 -11.48 5.18
C VAL A 195 4.47 -11.36 6.45
N ASP A 196 5.63 -12.01 6.52
CA ASP A 196 6.58 -11.88 7.64
C ASP A 196 7.02 -10.42 7.86
N ARG A 197 7.29 -9.69 6.77
CA ARG A 197 7.57 -8.24 6.82
C ARG A 197 6.36 -7.44 7.32
N GLY A 198 5.15 -7.80 6.90
CA GLY A 198 3.91 -7.23 7.42
C GLY A 198 3.76 -7.46 8.93
N ILE A 199 3.96 -8.70 9.41
CA ILE A 199 3.90 -9.05 10.84
C ILE A 199 4.92 -8.22 11.62
N THR A 200 6.17 -8.16 11.14
CA THR A 200 7.24 -7.35 11.76
C THR A 200 6.84 -5.88 11.89
N SER A 201 6.19 -5.33 10.87
CA SER A 201 5.70 -3.94 10.87
C SER A 201 4.58 -3.73 11.89
N ALA A 202 3.65 -4.68 12.02
CA ALA A 202 2.55 -4.62 12.99
C ALA A 202 3.01 -4.80 14.44
N MET A 203 4.06 -5.60 14.68
CA MET A 203 4.64 -5.78 16.02
C MET A 203 5.18 -4.47 16.62
N ALA A 204 5.65 -3.54 15.78
CA ALA A 204 6.06 -2.21 16.24
C ALA A 204 4.91 -1.41 16.88
N TYR A 205 3.66 -1.80 16.60
CA TYR A 205 2.43 -1.21 17.14
C TYR A 205 1.77 -2.09 18.23
N GLY A 206 2.50 -3.08 18.75
CA GLY A 206 2.09 -3.88 19.92
C GLY A 206 1.28 -5.14 19.61
N GLU A 207 1.17 -5.53 18.33
CA GLU A 207 0.55 -6.82 17.97
C GLU A 207 1.51 -8.00 18.19
N PRO A 208 1.03 -9.16 18.67
CA PRO A 208 1.83 -10.36 18.76
C PRO A 208 2.09 -10.95 17.36
N GLU A 209 3.17 -11.73 17.25
CA GLU A 209 3.62 -12.36 16.00
C GLU A 209 2.55 -13.29 15.38
N ASP A 210 1.73 -13.93 16.22
CA ASP A 210 0.67 -14.86 15.80
C ASP A 210 -0.68 -14.18 15.50
N ARG A 211 -0.73 -12.84 15.49
CA ARG A 211 -1.95 -12.08 15.19
C ARG A 211 -2.47 -12.37 13.79
N PHE A 212 -1.55 -12.44 12.82
CA PHE A 212 -1.85 -12.68 11.42
C PHE A 212 -1.56 -14.13 11.05
N VAL A 213 -2.44 -14.71 10.24
CA VAL A 213 -2.33 -16.08 9.75
C VAL A 213 -2.27 -16.08 8.24
N LEU A 214 -1.41 -16.93 7.70
CA LEU A 214 -1.31 -17.21 6.28
C LEU A 214 -1.79 -18.63 6.01
N TYR A 215 -2.64 -18.78 5.00
CA TYR A 215 -2.98 -20.06 4.40
C TYR A 215 -2.37 -20.12 3.00
N ARG A 216 -1.76 -21.26 2.70
CA ARG A 216 -1.20 -21.60 1.40
C ARG A 216 -1.84 -22.89 0.90
N ASP A 217 -2.48 -22.84 -0.27
CA ASP A 217 -3.13 -23.99 -0.93
C ASP A 217 -4.03 -24.79 0.03
N GLY A 218 -4.88 -24.07 0.77
CA GLY A 218 -5.83 -24.64 1.73
C GLY A 218 -5.24 -25.06 3.07
N LYS A 219 -3.95 -24.89 3.32
CA LYS A 219 -3.27 -25.27 4.58
C LYS A 219 -2.72 -24.04 5.31
N LYS A 220 -2.91 -24.00 6.63
CA LYS A 220 -2.29 -22.96 7.46
C LYS A 220 -0.77 -23.12 7.44
N VAL A 221 -0.05 -22.04 7.15
CA VAL A 221 1.41 -22.01 7.13
C VAL A 221 1.93 -22.03 8.57
N ASP A 222 2.90 -22.90 8.83
CA ASP A 222 3.67 -22.92 10.07
C ASP A 222 4.97 -22.13 9.87
N TRP A 223 5.06 -20.96 10.50
CA TRP A 223 6.21 -20.07 10.38
C TRP A 223 7.53 -20.70 10.85
N ASN A 224 7.48 -21.67 11.77
CA ASN A 224 8.68 -22.38 12.21
C ASN A 224 9.27 -23.26 11.08
N ALA A 225 8.42 -23.82 10.22
CA ALA A 225 8.84 -24.61 9.07
C ALA A 225 9.39 -23.72 7.95
N VAL A 226 8.77 -22.55 7.71
CA VAL A 226 9.23 -21.57 6.71
C VAL A 226 10.63 -21.05 7.03
N ALA A 227 10.94 -20.80 8.30
CA ALA A 227 12.27 -20.38 8.74
C ALA A 227 13.35 -21.48 8.57
N GLN A 228 12.95 -22.75 8.53
CA GLN A 228 13.84 -23.88 8.27
C GLN A 228 14.07 -24.09 6.76
N GLU A 229 13.01 -24.07 5.96
CA GLU A 229 13.10 -24.19 4.49
C GLU A 229 13.94 -23.06 3.88
N SER A 230 13.72 -21.81 4.33
CA SER A 230 14.51 -20.67 3.87
C SER A 230 15.98 -20.72 4.32
N ARG A 231 16.32 -21.41 5.42
CA ARG A 231 17.71 -21.70 5.81
C ARG A 231 18.32 -22.80 4.95
N GLU A 232 17.57 -23.84 4.63
CA GLU A 232 18.02 -24.94 3.77
C GLU A 232 18.24 -24.48 2.33
N GLU A 233 17.33 -23.69 1.75
CA GLU A 233 17.50 -23.10 0.42
C GLU A 233 18.67 -22.12 0.36
N ARG A 234 18.90 -21.34 1.43
CA ARG A 234 20.07 -20.44 1.54
C ARG A 234 21.38 -21.21 1.67
N ASN A 235 21.35 -22.40 2.28
CA ASN A 235 22.50 -23.31 2.38
C ASN A 235 22.74 -24.13 1.09
N LEU A 236 21.72 -24.33 0.24
CA LEU A 236 21.87 -24.94 -1.09
C LEU A 236 22.42 -23.98 -2.16
N ARG A 237 22.32 -22.65 -1.95
CA ARG A 237 23.02 -21.68 -2.79
C ARG A 237 24.52 -21.77 -2.49
N GLN A 238 25.28 -22.35 -3.42
CA GLN A 238 26.74 -22.42 -3.28
C GLN A 238 27.32 -21.02 -3.01
N PRO A 239 28.35 -20.90 -2.15
CA PRO A 239 28.99 -19.62 -1.91
C PRO A 239 29.54 -19.10 -3.23
N VAL A 240 29.09 -17.93 -3.65
CA VAL A 240 29.80 -17.18 -4.69
C VAL A 240 31.17 -16.86 -4.08
N GLU A 241 32.25 -17.37 -4.67
CA GLU A 241 33.61 -16.97 -4.31
C GLU A 241 33.70 -15.45 -4.44
N GLU A 242 33.80 -14.76 -3.30
CA GLU A 242 34.06 -13.33 -3.26
C GLU A 242 35.50 -13.10 -3.71
N ARG A 243 35.69 -12.95 -5.02
CA ARG A 243 36.93 -12.39 -5.55
C ARG A 243 36.93 -10.92 -5.19
N SER A 244 37.74 -10.57 -4.19
CA SER A 244 38.10 -9.20 -3.84
C SER A 244 38.73 -8.51 -5.05
N THR A 245 37.90 -7.92 -5.91
CA THR A 245 38.36 -6.93 -6.87
C THR A 245 38.60 -5.63 -6.11
N PRO A 246 39.75 -4.96 -6.30
CA PRO A 246 39.95 -3.61 -5.76
C PRO A 246 38.80 -2.70 -6.22
N PRO A 247 38.47 -1.64 -5.45
CA PRO A 247 37.40 -0.72 -5.81
C PRO A 247 37.64 -0.21 -7.24
N PRO A 248 36.61 -0.20 -8.10
CA PRO A 248 36.80 0.18 -9.49
C PRO A 248 37.30 1.62 -9.51
N THR A 249 38.51 1.81 -10.06
CA THR A 249 39.02 3.12 -10.43
C THR A 249 37.98 3.76 -11.34
N ALA A 250 37.52 4.95 -10.95
CA ALA A 250 36.53 5.70 -11.70
C ALA A 250 37.06 6.02 -13.09
N ASP A 251 36.72 5.17 -14.05
CA ASP A 251 36.52 5.50 -15.45
C ASP A 251 36.05 4.26 -16.20
N GLN A 252 34.76 4.24 -16.56
CA GLN A 252 34.32 3.86 -17.90
C GLN A 252 32.82 4.10 -18.04
N HIS A 253 32.51 4.93 -19.03
CA HIS A 253 31.19 5.18 -19.59
C HIS A 253 30.38 3.89 -19.72
N THR A 254 29.41 3.71 -18.83
CA THR A 254 28.28 2.80 -19.00
C THR A 254 27.02 3.61 -18.82
N LEU A 255 26.06 3.44 -19.73
CA LEU A 255 24.76 4.11 -19.76
C LEU A 255 23.93 3.69 -18.52
N GLY A 256 24.31 4.20 -17.36
CA GLY A 256 23.57 4.09 -16.11
C GLY A 256 22.46 5.12 -16.10
N VAL A 257 21.30 4.71 -15.58
CA VAL A 257 20.09 5.52 -15.42
C VAL A 257 20.44 6.95 -14.99
N ILE A 258 20.12 7.92 -15.84
CA ILE A 258 20.32 9.35 -15.54
C ILE A 258 19.16 9.79 -14.64
N PRO A 259 19.41 10.26 -13.41
CA PRO A 259 18.35 10.72 -12.51
C PRO A 259 17.53 11.86 -13.14
N THR A 260 16.22 11.87 -12.89
CA THR A 260 15.32 12.96 -13.30
C THR A 260 14.68 13.59 -12.07
N PHE A 261 14.75 14.91 -11.97
CA PHE A 261 14.13 15.71 -10.91
C PHE A 261 12.97 16.51 -11.50
N ILE A 262 11.78 16.41 -10.90
CA ILE A 262 10.56 17.10 -11.34
C ILE A 262 10.08 17.99 -10.19
N GLY A 263 9.82 19.27 -10.46
CA GLY A 263 9.34 20.18 -9.43
C GLY A 263 9.17 21.62 -9.89
N PHE A 264 8.67 22.46 -8.99
CA PHE A 264 8.58 23.90 -9.22
C PHE A 264 9.97 24.53 -9.12
N THR A 265 10.25 25.44 -10.04
CA THR A 265 11.52 26.17 -10.12
C THR A 265 11.23 27.67 -10.08
N GLU A 266 12.23 28.50 -9.79
CA GLU A 266 12.02 29.97 -9.77
C GLU A 266 11.72 30.50 -11.18
N LYS A 267 12.43 29.94 -12.17
CA LYS A 267 12.24 30.20 -13.61
C LYS A 267 12.44 28.92 -14.39
N ALA A 268 12.20 28.93 -15.69
CA ALA A 268 12.62 27.86 -16.59
C ALA A 268 12.85 28.47 -17.98
N GLU A 269 14.06 28.93 -18.24
CA GLU A 269 14.44 29.58 -19.50
C GLU A 269 15.86 29.16 -19.87
N LYS A 270 16.04 28.68 -21.10
CA LYS A 270 17.34 28.29 -21.63
C LYS A 270 17.54 28.98 -22.97
N ASP A 271 18.65 29.70 -23.11
CA ASP A 271 18.99 30.42 -24.35
C ASP A 271 17.88 31.37 -24.85
N LEU A 272 17.19 32.05 -23.91
CA LEU A 272 16.02 32.93 -24.14
C LEU A 272 14.75 32.21 -24.60
N GLU A 273 14.73 30.88 -24.57
CA GLU A 273 13.55 30.06 -24.88
C GLU A 273 12.96 29.43 -23.60
N PRO A 274 11.62 29.31 -23.49
CA PRO A 274 10.99 28.66 -22.34
C PRO A 274 11.40 27.18 -22.20
N ALA A 275 11.71 26.76 -20.98
CA ALA A 275 12.16 25.40 -20.64
C ALA A 275 11.16 24.63 -19.74
N PHE A 276 9.94 25.15 -19.54
CA PHE A 276 8.89 24.46 -18.79
C PHE A 276 8.45 23.17 -19.49
N PHE A 277 8.26 22.10 -18.71
CA PHE A 277 7.90 20.76 -19.17
C PHE A 277 8.87 20.14 -20.20
N ILE A 278 10.05 20.74 -20.40
CA ILE A 278 11.10 20.23 -21.28
C ILE A 278 12.18 19.58 -20.42
N PRO A 279 12.39 18.25 -20.54
CA PRO A 279 13.48 17.57 -19.86
C PRO A 279 14.82 18.17 -20.26
N THR A 280 15.43 18.92 -19.34
CA THR A 280 16.68 19.64 -19.59
C THR A 280 17.80 18.99 -18.79
N PHE A 281 18.78 18.46 -19.49
CA PHE A 281 19.95 17.84 -18.86
C PHE A 281 20.90 18.91 -18.33
N ILE A 282 21.29 18.79 -17.07
CA ILE A 282 22.30 19.62 -16.42
C ILE A 282 23.42 18.77 -15.81
N ARG A 283 24.63 19.33 -15.76
CA ARG A 283 25.82 18.69 -15.16
C ARG A 283 26.27 19.33 -13.86
N SER A 284 25.76 20.51 -13.52
CA SER A 284 26.16 21.24 -12.33
C SER A 284 25.00 22.05 -11.75
N LEU A 285 25.16 22.47 -10.49
CA LEU A 285 24.23 23.40 -9.85
C LEU A 285 24.31 24.81 -10.47
N GLU A 286 25.42 25.17 -11.12
CA GLU A 286 25.56 26.44 -11.86
C GLU A 286 24.66 26.44 -13.10
N GLU A 287 24.66 25.34 -13.88
CA GLU A 287 23.73 25.17 -15.00
C GLU A 287 22.26 25.21 -14.53
N TYR A 288 21.97 24.68 -13.32
CA TYR A 288 20.64 24.84 -12.73
C TYR A 288 20.30 26.29 -12.45
N HIS A 289 21.19 27.06 -11.82
CA HIS A 289 20.93 28.49 -11.55
C HIS A 289 20.65 29.28 -12.82
N ASP A 290 21.43 29.05 -13.86
CA ASP A 290 21.29 29.76 -15.13
C ASP A 290 19.94 29.50 -15.77
N ILE A 291 19.45 28.26 -15.73
CA ILE A 291 18.24 27.83 -16.45
C ILE A 291 16.98 27.93 -15.58
N PHE A 292 17.08 27.54 -14.31
CA PHE A 292 15.95 27.31 -13.41
C PHE A 292 15.88 28.25 -12.20
N GLY A 293 16.90 29.07 -12.00
CA GLY A 293 16.99 30.02 -10.89
C GLY A 293 17.49 29.42 -9.58
N GLY A 294 17.35 30.17 -8.50
CA GLY A 294 17.95 29.94 -7.19
C GLY A 294 17.04 29.30 -6.15
N GLU A 295 17.54 29.37 -4.91
CA GLU A 295 16.83 28.91 -3.73
C GLU A 295 15.64 29.82 -3.43
N PHE A 296 14.54 29.27 -2.93
CA PHE A 296 13.50 30.08 -2.29
C PHE A 296 14.05 30.73 -1.02
N GLU A 297 14.16 32.06 -1.03
CA GLU A 297 14.45 32.85 0.16
C GLU A 297 13.17 33.09 0.96
N MET A 298 13.15 32.58 2.19
CA MET A 298 12.03 32.78 3.09
C MET A 298 12.08 34.19 3.67
N GLU A 299 11.04 34.97 3.40
CA GLU A 299 10.83 36.27 4.01
C GLU A 299 9.93 36.12 5.23
N PHE A 300 10.27 36.80 6.32
CA PHE A 300 9.45 36.85 7.52
C PHE A 300 8.95 38.27 7.75
N GLU A 301 7.68 38.37 8.11
CA GLU A 301 7.06 39.64 8.51
C GLU A 301 6.68 39.56 9.99
N LEU A 302 7.02 40.61 10.75
CA LEU A 302 6.62 40.73 12.14
C LEU A 302 5.30 41.50 12.21
N ILE A 303 4.22 40.79 12.52
CA ILE A 303 2.88 41.36 12.65
C ILE A 303 2.60 41.57 14.14
N ARG A 304 2.58 42.83 14.58
CA ARG A 304 2.20 43.14 15.97
C ARG A 304 0.68 43.31 16.06
N HIS A 305 0.05 42.57 16.95
CA HIS A 305 -1.36 42.74 17.26
C HIS A 305 -1.58 42.75 18.77
N GLU A 306 -2.04 43.90 19.28
CA GLU A 306 -2.15 44.20 20.71
C GLU A 306 -0.78 44.08 21.42
N ASP A 307 -0.71 43.30 22.50
CA ASP A 307 0.53 43.02 23.25
C ASP A 307 1.31 41.82 22.70
N ASN A 308 0.81 41.18 21.63
CA ASN A 308 1.43 40.01 21.03
C ASN A 308 2.16 40.34 19.72
N LEU A 309 3.29 39.66 19.50
CA LEU A 309 4.05 39.72 18.25
C LEU A 309 3.90 38.38 17.52
N PHE A 310 3.38 38.43 16.31
CA PHE A 310 3.21 37.28 15.43
C PHE A 310 4.27 37.31 14.33
N VAL A 311 4.78 36.15 13.94
CA VAL A 311 5.70 36.00 12.80
C VAL A 311 4.91 35.39 11.66
N GLY A 312 4.72 36.15 10.59
CA GLY A 312 4.25 35.65 9.30
C GLY A 312 5.42 35.13 8.47
N PHE A 313 5.20 34.04 7.73
CA PHE A 313 6.18 33.47 6.80
C PHE A 313 5.64 33.56 5.38
N SER A 314 6.48 33.94 4.42
CA SER A 314 6.12 33.80 3.00
C SER A 314 6.04 32.32 2.62
N LYS A 315 4.97 31.94 1.90
CA LYS A 315 4.83 30.59 1.35
C LYS A 315 5.59 30.49 0.04
N GLY A 316 6.62 29.66 -0.01
CA GLY A 316 7.35 29.30 -1.23
C GLY A 316 6.90 27.97 -1.80
N THR A 317 7.02 27.81 -3.12
CA THR A 317 6.63 26.58 -3.84
C THR A 317 7.81 25.87 -4.55
N PHE A 318 8.95 26.54 -4.78
CA PHE A 318 10.07 26.03 -5.58
C PHE A 318 11.23 25.44 -4.75
N PHE A 319 10.97 24.32 -4.07
CA PHE A 319 11.97 23.63 -3.23
C PHE A 319 12.98 22.75 -3.99
N LEU A 320 12.86 22.64 -5.32
CA LEU A 320 13.67 21.73 -6.14
C LEU A 320 15.18 22.02 -6.04
N TYR A 321 15.54 23.30 -5.87
CA TYR A 321 16.91 23.74 -5.70
C TYR A 321 17.64 23.02 -4.56
N ARG A 322 16.99 22.85 -3.40
CA ARG A 322 17.60 22.21 -2.22
C ARG A 322 17.90 20.73 -2.47
N SER A 323 16.99 20.04 -3.16
CA SER A 323 17.17 18.64 -3.55
C SER A 323 18.36 18.48 -4.49
N LEU A 324 18.53 19.39 -5.45
CA LEU A 324 19.66 19.37 -6.37
C LEU A 324 20.99 19.75 -5.72
N LYS A 325 20.97 20.73 -4.81
CA LYS A 325 22.14 21.07 -4.01
C LYS A 325 22.64 19.85 -3.23
N LEU A 326 21.72 19.08 -2.62
CA LEU A 326 22.05 17.83 -1.93
C LEU A 326 22.56 16.75 -2.90
N PHE A 327 21.95 16.61 -4.08
CA PHE A 327 22.37 15.65 -5.09
C PHE A 327 23.81 15.89 -5.57
N PHE A 328 24.15 17.13 -5.95
CA PHE A 328 25.50 17.48 -6.40
C PHE A 328 26.52 17.43 -5.25
N ALA A 329 26.14 17.83 -4.03
CA ALA A 329 27.00 17.70 -2.84
C ALA A 329 27.36 16.23 -2.52
N ASN A 330 26.51 15.28 -2.88
CA ASN A 330 26.75 13.84 -2.72
C ASN A 330 27.43 13.18 -3.93
N GLY A 331 28.00 13.97 -4.86
CA GLY A 331 28.78 13.45 -5.99
C GLY A 331 27.95 13.08 -7.23
N GLY A 332 26.70 13.57 -7.34
CA GLY A 332 25.90 13.47 -8.56
C GLY A 332 26.61 14.10 -9.76
N LYS A 333 26.68 13.38 -10.89
CA LYS A 333 27.44 13.81 -12.10
C LYS A 333 26.61 14.57 -13.14
N GLY A 334 25.30 14.35 -13.16
CA GLY A 334 24.37 14.98 -14.09
C GLY A 334 22.98 14.36 -14.00
N CYS A 335 21.96 15.16 -14.31
CA CYS A 335 20.56 14.76 -14.18
C CYS A 335 19.67 15.54 -15.15
N TYR A 336 18.47 15.05 -15.39
CA TYR A 336 17.42 15.80 -16.08
C TYR A 336 16.58 16.58 -15.08
N ILE A 337 16.20 17.80 -15.44
CA ILE A 337 15.24 18.63 -14.71
C ILE A 337 14.00 18.80 -15.58
N VAL A 338 12.83 18.62 -14.98
CA VAL A 338 11.54 19.00 -15.56
C VAL A 338 10.89 20.03 -14.64
N SER A 339 10.98 21.30 -15.02
CA SER A 339 10.23 22.35 -14.34
C SER A 339 8.74 22.23 -14.68
N VAL A 340 7.88 22.20 -13.67
CA VAL A 340 6.42 22.08 -13.82
C VAL A 340 5.65 23.34 -13.42
N GLY A 341 6.37 24.42 -13.08
CA GLY A 341 5.78 25.71 -12.74
C GLY A 341 6.75 26.64 -12.04
#